data_AF-A0A3C0UIW2-F1
#
_entry.id   AF-A0A3C0UIW2-F1
#
_cell.length_a   1.000
_cell.length_b   1.000
_cell.length_c   1.000
_cell.angle_alpha   90.00
_cell.angle_beta   90.00
_cell.angle_gamma   90.00
#
_symmetry.space_group_name_H-M   'P 1'
#
loop_
_entity.id
_entity.type
_entity.pdbx_description
1 polymer ?
#
loop_
_entity_poly.entity_id
_entity_poly.type
_entity_poly.pdbx_seq_one_letter_code
_entity_poly.pdbx_strand_id
1 'polypeptide(L)'
;MNFVITTGYHPTAATEQAAREFAQQLNVEFVARNRNSLATIQKNFHVDVILLFSKQGPLIYTDDGNYFFHLSMADLRIKNLKNGKHDHMINAMQLQPGMSVLDCTLGLATDAIVASFATGPSGKVTGLENSLLLAFIAKAGLSGFIGESPDITAALRQIEVIQADSEKYLCHVPDESYDIVYFDPMFRQPIQSSSNLK
;
A
#
# COMPACT_ATOMS: atom_id res chain seq x y z
N MET A 1 5.19 12.01 -13.37
CA MET A 1 5.13 10.57 -13.66
C MET A 1 4.13 10.37 -14.78
N ASN A 2 4.55 9.84 -15.93
CA ASN A 2 3.67 9.55 -17.05
C ASN A 2 3.27 8.07 -16.98
N PHE A 3 1.97 7.79 -16.86
CA PHE A 3 1.45 6.42 -16.76
C PHE A 3 0.10 6.32 -17.45
N VAL A 4 -0.26 5.11 -17.86
CA VAL A 4 -1.62 4.80 -18.33
C VAL A 4 -2.27 3.78 -17.41
N ILE A 5 -3.60 3.73 -17.45
CA ILE A 5 -4.38 2.71 -16.76
C ILE A 5 -4.89 1.70 -17.78
N THR A 6 -4.76 0.42 -17.48
CA THR A 6 -5.28 -0.66 -18.32
C THR A 6 -5.85 -1.79 -17.48
N THR A 7 -6.39 -2.82 -18.13
CA THR A 7 -6.89 -4.03 -17.49
C THR A 7 -6.17 -5.28 -18.01
N GLY A 8 -6.46 -6.44 -17.39
CA GLY A 8 -6.04 -7.74 -17.92
C GLY A 8 -6.67 -8.07 -19.28
N TYR A 9 -6.27 -9.19 -19.91
CA TYR A 9 -6.79 -9.57 -21.25
C TYR A 9 -8.31 -9.78 -21.31
N HIS A 10 -8.90 -10.23 -20.20
CA HIS A 10 -10.33 -10.53 -20.09
C HIS A 10 -10.87 -9.94 -18.79
N PRO A 11 -11.03 -8.61 -18.70
CA PRO A 11 -11.54 -7.97 -17.50
C PRO A 11 -13.00 -8.36 -17.26
N THR A 12 -13.43 -8.34 -16.01
CA THR A 12 -14.87 -8.30 -15.72
C THR A 12 -15.38 -6.88 -15.96
N ALA A 13 -16.69 -6.72 -16.15
CA ALA A 13 -17.30 -5.39 -16.26
C ALA A 13 -16.95 -4.51 -15.04
N ALA A 14 -16.94 -5.07 -13.84
CA ALA A 14 -16.58 -4.37 -12.61
C ALA A 14 -15.10 -3.91 -12.61
N THR A 15 -14.17 -4.76 -13.04
CA THR A 15 -12.74 -4.39 -13.11
C THR A 15 -12.50 -3.29 -14.16
N GLU A 16 -13.15 -3.37 -15.32
CA GLU A 16 -13.02 -2.35 -16.35
C GLU A 16 -13.65 -1.02 -15.93
N GLN A 17 -14.84 -1.06 -15.30
CA GLN A 17 -15.48 0.13 -14.76
C GLN A 17 -14.62 0.81 -13.71
N ALA A 18 -14.09 0.06 -12.73
CA ALA A 18 -13.20 0.62 -11.71
C ALA A 18 -11.94 1.26 -12.32
N ALA A 19 -11.36 0.64 -13.35
CA ALA A 19 -10.20 1.19 -14.06
C ALA A 19 -10.52 2.52 -14.77
N ARG A 20 -11.68 2.60 -15.43
CA ARG A 20 -12.15 3.81 -16.12
C ARG A 20 -12.50 4.93 -15.16
N GLU A 21 -13.20 4.62 -14.07
CA GLU A 21 -13.54 5.59 -13.02
C GLU A 21 -12.28 6.18 -12.39
N PHE A 22 -11.29 5.33 -12.08
CA PHE A 22 -10.02 5.80 -11.53
C PHE A 22 -9.22 6.64 -12.53
N ALA A 23 -9.20 6.24 -13.80
CA ALA A 23 -8.59 7.02 -14.87
C ALA A 23 -9.24 8.41 -15.03
N GLN A 24 -10.57 8.48 -14.95
CA GLN A 24 -11.31 9.73 -14.99
C GLN A 24 -11.00 10.62 -13.77
N GLN A 25 -10.98 10.06 -12.56
CA GLN A 25 -10.67 10.80 -11.33
C GLN A 25 -9.28 11.45 -11.38
N LEU A 26 -8.31 10.77 -11.99
CA LEU A 26 -6.93 11.25 -12.10
C LEU A 26 -6.64 12.03 -13.38
N ASN A 27 -7.62 12.13 -14.30
CA ASN A 27 -7.42 12.67 -15.64
C ASN A 27 -6.25 11.99 -16.40
N VAL A 28 -6.21 10.66 -16.32
CA VAL A 28 -5.20 9.79 -16.94
C VAL A 28 -5.85 8.95 -18.04
N GLU A 29 -5.09 8.60 -19.07
CA GLU A 29 -5.60 7.79 -20.18
C GLU A 29 -5.89 6.34 -19.75
N PHE A 30 -7.11 5.88 -20.03
CA PHE A 30 -7.46 4.47 -19.99
C PHE A 30 -7.21 3.82 -21.35
N VAL A 31 -6.33 2.81 -21.38
CA VAL A 31 -5.97 2.05 -22.58
C VAL A 31 -6.58 0.66 -22.50
N ALA A 32 -7.43 0.31 -23.46
CA ALA A 32 -7.97 -1.05 -23.57
C ALA A 32 -6.85 -2.06 -23.88
N ARG A 33 -6.86 -3.22 -23.21
CA ARG A 33 -5.80 -4.23 -23.32
C ARG A 33 -5.62 -4.77 -24.74
N ASN A 34 -6.72 -5.01 -25.47
CA ASN A 34 -6.76 -5.39 -26.89
C ASN A 34 -5.69 -6.40 -27.36
N ARG A 35 -5.40 -7.43 -26.55
CA ARG A 35 -4.35 -8.45 -26.79
C ARG A 35 -2.90 -7.93 -26.82
N ASN A 36 -2.67 -6.64 -26.55
CA ASN A 36 -1.33 -6.10 -26.40
C ASN A 36 -0.68 -6.58 -25.09
N SER A 37 0.64 -6.76 -25.10
CA SER A 37 1.41 -6.96 -23.86
C SER A 37 1.54 -5.64 -23.07
N LEU A 38 1.92 -5.68 -21.79
CA LEU A 38 2.18 -4.46 -21.00
C LEU A 38 3.33 -3.66 -21.63
N ALA A 39 4.42 -4.34 -22.01
CA ALA A 39 5.55 -3.73 -22.71
C ALA A 39 5.16 -3.08 -24.05
N THR A 40 4.24 -3.69 -24.80
CA THR A 40 3.71 -3.09 -26.04
C THR A 40 2.92 -1.80 -25.74
N ILE A 41 2.12 -1.78 -24.67
CA ILE A 41 1.38 -0.58 -24.25
C ILE A 41 2.36 0.52 -23.81
N GLN A 42 3.34 0.22 -22.95
CA GLN A 42 4.37 1.19 -22.55
C GLN A 42 5.04 1.83 -23.77
N LYS A 43 5.44 1.01 -24.75
CA LYS A 43 6.09 1.50 -25.97
C LYS A 43 5.17 2.36 -26.83
N ASN A 44 3.92 1.95 -27.03
CA ASN A 44 2.97 2.65 -27.90
C ASN A 44 2.51 3.99 -27.32
N PHE A 45 2.41 4.08 -25.99
CA PHE A 45 1.94 5.27 -25.27
C PHE A 45 3.08 6.09 -24.67
N HIS A 46 4.34 5.67 -24.87
CA HIS A 46 5.54 6.32 -24.34
C HIS A 46 5.45 6.60 -22.82
N VAL A 47 5.06 5.56 -22.07
CA VAL A 47 4.96 5.60 -20.61
C VAL A 47 5.92 4.62 -19.96
N ASP A 48 6.46 4.99 -18.80
CA ASP A 48 7.37 4.14 -18.02
C ASP A 48 6.59 3.22 -17.07
N VAL A 49 5.35 3.60 -16.73
CA VAL A 49 4.54 2.94 -15.72
C VAL A 49 3.16 2.61 -16.27
N ILE A 50 2.64 1.42 -15.94
CA ILE A 50 1.25 1.04 -16.18
C ILE A 50 0.59 0.67 -14.87
N LEU A 51 -0.57 1.27 -14.57
CA LEU A 51 -1.46 0.78 -13.53
C LEU A 51 -2.45 -0.23 -14.13
N LEU A 52 -2.26 -1.49 -13.81
CA LEU A 52 -3.07 -2.61 -14.26
C LEU A 52 -4.16 -2.93 -13.24
N PHE A 53 -5.42 -2.94 -13.67
CA PHE A 53 -6.53 -3.48 -12.89
C PHE A 53 -6.78 -4.94 -13.27
N SER A 54 -6.74 -5.83 -12.28
CA SER A 54 -6.96 -7.26 -12.47
C SER A 54 -8.01 -7.82 -11.50
N LYS A 55 -8.38 -9.09 -11.68
CA LYS A 55 -9.28 -9.79 -10.76
C LYS A 55 -8.67 -9.96 -9.35
N GLN A 56 -7.35 -10.02 -9.27
CA GLN A 56 -6.58 -10.16 -8.04
C GLN A 56 -6.32 -8.81 -7.35
N GLY A 57 -6.75 -7.70 -7.96
CA GLY A 57 -6.48 -6.34 -7.49
C GLY A 57 -5.58 -5.54 -8.44
N PRO A 58 -5.27 -4.28 -8.08
CA PRO A 58 -4.40 -3.42 -8.87
C PRO A 58 -2.92 -3.82 -8.76
N LEU A 59 -2.18 -3.60 -9.84
CA LEU A 59 -0.75 -3.85 -9.96
C LEU A 59 -0.10 -2.69 -10.71
N ILE A 60 1.03 -2.19 -10.22
CA ILE A 60 1.90 -1.28 -10.96
C ILE A 60 2.91 -2.14 -11.71
N TYR A 61 3.02 -1.90 -13.01
CA TYR A 61 4.00 -2.52 -13.89
C TYR A 61 5.02 -1.48 -14.32
N THR A 62 6.30 -1.79 -14.14
CA THR A 62 7.46 -0.99 -14.56
C THR A 62 8.54 -1.91 -15.11
N ASP A 63 9.55 -1.34 -15.75
CA ASP A 63 10.71 -2.09 -16.26
C ASP A 63 11.54 -2.69 -15.11
N ASP A 64 11.53 -2.05 -13.93
CA ASP A 64 12.22 -2.49 -12.72
C ASP A 64 11.46 -3.59 -11.95
N GLY A 65 10.20 -3.85 -12.33
CA GLY A 65 9.37 -4.89 -11.73
C GLY A 65 7.94 -4.46 -11.45
N ASN A 66 7.23 -5.34 -10.74
CA ASN A 66 5.81 -5.20 -10.46
C ASN A 66 5.57 -4.96 -8.97
N TYR A 67 4.65 -4.04 -8.67
CA TYR A 67 4.23 -3.76 -7.31
C TYR A 67 2.74 -4.05 -7.16
N PHE A 68 2.39 -4.83 -6.16
CA PHE A 68 1.02 -5.16 -5.80
C PHE A 68 0.95 -5.35 -4.29
N PHE A 69 -0.26 -5.28 -3.74
CA PHE A 69 -0.42 -5.44 -2.30
C PHE A 69 -0.19 -6.89 -1.87
N HIS A 70 0.64 -7.07 -0.85
CA HIS A 70 0.88 -8.35 -0.18
C HIS A 70 1.23 -8.08 1.28
N LEU A 71 0.79 -8.94 2.20
CA LEU A 71 1.06 -8.78 3.64
C LEU A 71 2.56 -8.79 3.97
N SER A 72 3.37 -9.38 3.09
CA SER A 72 4.83 -9.45 3.22
C SER A 72 5.21 -10.02 4.59
N MET A 73 6.13 -9.38 5.32
CA MET A 73 6.52 -9.85 6.66
C MET A 73 5.49 -9.55 7.75
N ALA A 74 4.44 -8.76 7.48
CA ALA A 74 3.43 -8.43 8.47
C ALA A 74 2.70 -9.69 8.98
N ASP A 75 2.38 -10.63 8.07
CA ASP A 75 1.71 -11.89 8.44
C ASP A 75 2.56 -12.71 9.42
N LEU A 76 3.85 -12.91 9.11
CA LEU A 76 4.78 -13.62 10.00
C LEU A 76 4.96 -12.91 11.35
N ARG A 77 5.05 -11.58 11.34
CA ARG A 77 5.18 -10.76 12.55
C ARG A 77 3.93 -10.87 13.44
N ILE A 78 2.73 -10.78 12.85
CA ILE A 78 1.47 -10.99 13.56
C ILE A 78 1.36 -12.41 14.11
N LYS A 79 1.71 -13.43 13.32
CA LYS A 79 1.75 -14.83 13.79
C LYS A 79 2.70 -15.01 14.98
N ASN A 80 3.87 -14.36 14.95
CA ASN A 80 4.80 -14.38 16.07
C ASN A 80 4.22 -13.70 17.33
N LEU A 81 3.58 -12.54 17.19
CA LEU A 81 2.91 -11.85 18.30
C LEU A 81 1.80 -12.71 18.92
N LYS A 82 0.97 -13.37 18.09
CA LYS A 82 -0.07 -14.29 18.57
C LYS A 82 0.49 -15.48 19.36
N ASN A 83 1.73 -15.87 19.07
CA ASN A 83 2.45 -16.94 19.77
C ASN A 83 3.27 -16.43 20.98
N GLY A 84 3.04 -15.19 21.43
CA GLY A 84 3.73 -14.62 22.58
C GLY A 84 5.19 -14.23 22.33
N LYS A 85 5.61 -14.15 21.06
CA LYS A 85 6.93 -13.62 20.71
C LYS A 85 6.88 -12.10 20.61
N HIS A 86 8.06 -11.50 20.69
CA HIS A 86 8.24 -10.05 20.63
C HIS A 86 8.45 -9.59 19.19
N ASP A 87 8.09 -8.33 18.94
CA ASP A 87 8.39 -7.62 17.70
C ASP A 87 9.25 -6.39 18.01
N HIS A 88 10.33 -6.20 17.24
CA HIS A 88 11.31 -5.15 17.53
C HIS A 88 10.73 -3.74 17.40
N MET A 89 9.88 -3.53 16.40
CA MET A 89 9.26 -2.22 16.15
C MET A 89 8.27 -1.89 17.27
N ILE A 90 7.39 -2.85 17.63
CA ILE A 90 6.43 -2.67 18.73
C ILE A 90 7.15 -2.36 20.04
N ASN A 91 8.22 -3.10 20.35
CA ASN A 91 8.99 -2.87 21.57
C ASN A 91 9.69 -1.49 21.57
N ALA A 92 10.28 -1.08 20.45
CA ALA A 92 10.96 0.21 20.33
C ALA A 92 9.97 1.38 20.49
N MET A 93 8.77 1.26 19.91
CA MET A 93 7.70 2.25 20.04
C MET A 93 6.96 2.16 21.38
N GLN A 94 7.22 1.13 22.19
CA GLN A 94 6.46 0.79 23.39
C GLN A 94 4.95 0.73 23.13
N LEU A 95 4.56 0.26 21.95
CA LEU A 95 3.20 0.33 21.44
C LEU A 95 2.21 -0.37 22.39
N GLN A 96 1.12 0.31 22.72
CA GLN A 96 0.05 -0.23 23.57
C GLN A 96 -1.30 -0.22 22.84
N PRO A 97 -2.23 -1.09 23.25
CA PRO A 97 -3.61 -1.02 22.80
C PRO A 97 -4.21 0.38 23.01
N GLY A 98 -4.95 0.89 22.01
CA GLY A 98 -5.57 2.22 22.07
C GLY A 98 -4.71 3.37 21.58
N MET A 99 -3.41 3.17 21.36
CA MET A 99 -2.55 4.24 20.85
C MET A 99 -2.87 4.61 19.40
N SER A 100 -2.53 5.85 19.08
CA SER A 100 -2.60 6.46 17.76
C SER A 100 -1.21 6.53 17.12
N VAL A 101 -1.10 6.03 15.89
CA VAL A 101 0.17 5.93 15.16
C VAL A 101 0.04 6.62 13.81
N LEU A 102 1.02 7.47 13.50
CA LEU A 102 1.23 8.03 12.17
C LEU A 102 2.47 7.39 11.53
N ASP A 103 2.27 6.58 10.50
CA ASP A 103 3.34 6.06 9.64
C ASP A 103 3.60 7.04 8.50
N CYS A 104 4.72 7.74 8.53
CA CYS A 104 5.08 8.77 7.56
C CYS A 104 5.70 8.22 6.27
N THR A 105 5.85 6.89 6.16
CA THR A 105 6.55 6.17 5.09
C THR A 105 5.81 4.89 4.74
N LEU A 106 4.49 4.97 4.56
CA LEU A 106 3.60 3.82 4.55
C LEU A 106 4.02 2.74 3.54
N GLY A 107 4.41 3.12 2.33
CA GLY A 107 4.73 2.17 1.26
C GLY A 107 3.57 1.21 0.98
N LEU A 108 3.80 -0.10 1.16
CA LEU A 108 2.79 -1.15 1.05
C LEU A 108 2.15 -1.54 2.40
N ALA A 109 2.29 -0.69 3.42
CA ALA A 109 1.67 -0.80 4.74
C ALA A 109 2.15 -1.96 5.63
N THR A 110 3.33 -2.55 5.35
CA THR A 110 3.81 -3.71 6.13
C THR A 110 3.92 -3.41 7.64
N ASP A 111 4.52 -2.28 8.00
CA ASP A 111 4.67 -1.87 9.39
C ASP A 111 3.36 -1.36 10.00
N ALA A 112 2.61 -0.54 9.25
CA ALA A 112 1.28 -0.09 9.65
C ALA A 112 0.32 -1.24 10.00
N ILE A 113 0.38 -2.36 9.28
CA ILE A 113 -0.43 -3.57 9.58
C ILE A 113 -0.05 -4.17 10.93
N VAL A 114 1.24 -4.26 11.24
CA VAL A 114 1.71 -4.78 12.53
C VAL A 114 1.37 -3.82 13.66
N ALA A 115 1.53 -2.51 13.45
CA ALA A 115 1.14 -1.48 14.39
C ALA A 115 -0.37 -1.55 14.67
N SER A 116 -1.20 -1.63 13.63
CA SER A 116 -2.66 -1.71 13.77
C SER A 116 -3.11 -2.96 14.53
N PHE A 117 -2.47 -4.10 14.26
CA PHE A 117 -2.73 -5.31 15.03
C PHE A 117 -2.41 -5.13 16.52
N ALA A 118 -1.31 -4.44 16.85
CA ALA A 118 -0.87 -4.23 18.22
C ALA A 118 -1.66 -3.16 18.98
N THR A 119 -2.05 -2.06 18.32
CA THR A 119 -2.92 -1.04 18.92
C THR A 119 -4.36 -1.53 19.07
N GLY A 120 -4.76 -2.52 18.26
CA GLY A 120 -6.08 -3.13 18.31
C GLY A 120 -7.22 -2.16 17.98
N PRO A 121 -8.48 -2.58 18.19
CA PRO A 121 -9.68 -1.88 17.70
C PRO A 121 -9.98 -0.54 18.37
N SER A 122 -9.38 -0.26 19.53
CA SER A 122 -9.47 1.04 20.18
C SER A 122 -8.41 2.01 19.71
N GLY A 123 -7.40 1.56 18.96
CA GLY A 123 -6.32 2.38 18.43
C GLY A 123 -6.65 2.97 17.06
N LYS A 124 -5.70 3.77 16.56
CA LYS A 124 -5.80 4.39 15.23
C LYS A 124 -4.45 4.33 14.53
N VAL A 125 -4.43 3.88 13.28
CA VAL A 125 -3.22 3.94 12.44
C VAL A 125 -3.52 4.72 11.18
N THR A 126 -2.79 5.81 10.97
CA THR A 126 -2.82 6.60 9.75
C THR A 126 -1.49 6.42 9.03
N GLY A 127 -1.54 6.09 7.75
CA GLY A 127 -0.38 5.93 6.87
C GLY A 127 -0.32 6.99 5.79
N LEU A 128 0.82 7.66 5.68
CA LEU A 128 1.11 8.65 4.65
C LEU A 128 1.98 8.00 3.56
N GLU A 129 1.53 8.13 2.31
CA GLU A 129 2.32 7.74 1.15
C GLU A 129 2.29 8.85 0.10
N ASN A 130 3.48 9.33 -0.29
CA ASN A 130 3.58 10.43 -1.26
C ASN A 130 3.27 9.95 -2.68
N SER A 131 3.66 8.72 -3.03
CA SER A 131 3.38 8.14 -4.34
C SER A 131 1.90 7.81 -4.50
N LEU A 132 1.25 8.50 -5.43
CA LEU A 132 -0.17 8.27 -5.79
C LEU A 132 -0.48 6.79 -6.06
N LEU A 133 0.38 6.11 -6.81
CA LEU A 133 0.14 4.72 -7.21
C LEU A 133 0.35 3.75 -6.05
N LEU A 134 1.36 3.96 -5.20
CA LEU A 134 1.57 3.12 -4.03
C LEU A 134 0.47 3.33 -2.98
N ALA A 135 0.07 4.58 -2.72
CA ALA A 135 -1.03 4.91 -1.83
C ALA A 135 -2.33 4.23 -2.30
N PHE A 136 -2.59 4.24 -3.61
CA PHE A 136 -3.74 3.58 -4.21
C PHE A 136 -3.69 2.06 -4.02
N ILE A 137 -2.56 1.41 -4.33
CA ILE A 137 -2.38 -0.04 -4.14
C ILE A 137 -2.53 -0.43 -2.67
N ALA A 138 -1.90 0.32 -1.76
CA ALA A 138 -1.99 0.07 -0.33
C ALA A 138 -3.44 0.19 0.14
N LYS A 139 -4.15 1.27 -0.21
CA LYS A 139 -5.56 1.46 0.15
C LYS A 139 -6.47 0.36 -0.41
N ALA A 140 -6.32 0.03 -1.69
CA ALA A 140 -7.10 -1.03 -2.32
C ALA A 140 -6.84 -2.38 -1.64
N GLY A 141 -5.57 -2.70 -1.39
CA GLY A 141 -5.14 -3.91 -0.69
C GLY A 141 -5.69 -4.00 0.73
N LEU A 142 -5.54 -2.95 1.53
CA LEU A 142 -6.04 -2.87 2.90
C LEU A 142 -7.57 -2.98 2.98
N SER A 143 -8.31 -2.52 1.98
CA SER A 143 -9.77 -2.65 1.91
C SER A 143 -10.27 -4.00 1.38
N GLY A 144 -9.52 -4.64 0.48
CA GLY A 144 -9.96 -5.80 -0.29
C GLY A 144 -9.39 -7.13 0.18
N PHE A 145 -8.18 -7.12 0.75
CA PHE A 145 -7.49 -8.34 1.16
C PHE A 145 -8.21 -8.99 2.34
N ILE A 146 -8.37 -10.31 2.29
CA ILE A 146 -8.94 -11.14 3.35
C ILE A 146 -7.80 -11.98 3.90
N GLY A 147 -7.42 -11.70 5.16
CA GLY A 147 -6.37 -12.43 5.86
C GLY A 147 -6.80 -13.84 6.25
N GLU A 148 -5.83 -14.69 6.60
CA GLU A 148 -6.08 -16.06 7.05
C GLU A 148 -6.89 -16.13 8.35
N SER A 149 -6.85 -15.07 9.16
CA SER A 149 -7.67 -14.94 10.36
C SER A 149 -8.50 -13.65 10.37
N PRO A 150 -9.64 -13.64 11.09
CA PRO A 150 -10.44 -12.43 11.28
C PRO A 150 -9.63 -11.26 11.85
N ASP A 151 -8.72 -11.53 12.81
CA ASP A 151 -7.89 -10.48 13.43
C ASP A 151 -6.99 -9.76 12.43
N ILE A 152 -6.39 -10.50 11.48
CA ILE A 152 -5.55 -9.89 10.43
C ILE A 152 -6.43 -9.00 9.57
N THR A 153 -7.58 -9.51 9.11
CA THR A 153 -8.51 -8.74 8.28
C THR A 153 -8.97 -7.48 9.02
N ALA A 154 -9.29 -7.58 10.31
CA ALA A 154 -9.70 -6.45 11.14
C ALA A 154 -8.59 -5.38 11.25
N ALA A 155 -7.33 -5.80 11.45
CA ALA A 155 -6.20 -4.89 11.46
C ALA A 155 -6.05 -4.14 10.12
N LEU A 156 -6.23 -4.82 8.98
CA LEU A 156 -6.15 -4.14 7.68
C LEU A 156 -7.20 -3.03 7.52
N ARG A 157 -8.43 -3.26 8.02
CA ARG A 157 -9.55 -2.32 7.86
C ARG A 157 -9.46 -1.08 8.72
N GLN A 158 -8.62 -1.08 9.74
CA GLN A 158 -8.45 0.05 10.65
C GLN A 158 -7.44 1.08 10.17
N ILE A 159 -6.67 0.76 9.13
CA ILE A 159 -5.62 1.63 8.63
C ILE A 159 -6.20 2.65 7.67
N GLU A 160 -6.02 3.92 8.00
CA GLU A 160 -6.36 5.05 7.15
C GLU A 160 -5.16 5.37 6.25
N VAL A 161 -5.36 5.34 4.92
CA VAL A 161 -4.31 5.72 3.96
C VAL A 161 -4.59 7.11 3.41
N ILE A 162 -3.62 8.00 3.54
CA ILE A 162 -3.64 9.36 3.01
C ILE A 162 -2.50 9.50 2.00
N GLN A 163 -2.84 9.88 0.77
CA GLN A 163 -1.83 10.25 -0.21
C GLN A 163 -1.33 11.66 0.12
N ALA A 164 -0.14 11.76 0.70
CA ALA A 164 0.43 13.02 1.13
C ALA A 164 1.95 12.93 1.26
N ASP A 165 2.60 14.07 1.10
CA ASP A 165 3.98 14.27 1.53
C ASP A 165 4.00 14.43 3.06
N SER A 166 4.83 13.65 3.75
CA SER A 166 4.83 13.59 5.21
C SER A 166 5.31 14.87 5.87
N GLU A 167 6.29 15.56 5.30
CA GLU A 167 6.75 16.86 5.79
C GLU A 167 5.63 17.89 5.74
N LYS A 168 4.96 18.01 4.58
CA LYS A 168 3.81 18.93 4.44
C LYS A 168 2.65 18.56 5.35
N TYR A 169 2.34 17.28 5.50
CA TYR A 169 1.25 16.82 6.37
C TYR A 169 1.54 17.19 7.84
N LEU A 170 2.75 16.93 8.32
CA LEU A 170 3.17 17.22 9.69
C LEU A 170 3.15 18.72 10.00
N CYS A 171 3.38 19.61 9.03
CA CYS A 171 3.24 21.05 9.25
C CYS A 171 1.79 21.52 9.51
N HIS A 172 0.79 20.70 9.17
CA HIS A 172 -0.63 21.07 9.29
C HIS A 172 -1.39 20.23 10.33
N VAL A 173 -0.78 19.17 10.85
CA VAL A 173 -1.40 18.38 11.91
C VAL A 173 -1.32 19.15 13.24
N PRO A 174 -2.40 19.21 14.03
CA PRO A 174 -2.34 19.81 15.36
C PRO A 174 -1.36 19.07 16.27
N ASP A 175 -0.79 19.79 17.24
CA ASP A 175 0.02 19.20 18.30
C ASP A 175 -0.76 18.10 19.04
N GLU A 176 -0.04 17.12 19.59
CA GLU A 176 -0.61 16.02 20.40
C GLU A 176 -1.67 15.16 19.67
N SER A 177 -1.65 15.13 18.33
CA SER A 177 -2.60 14.36 17.51
C SER A 177 -2.31 12.86 17.44
N TYR A 178 -1.06 12.44 17.72
CA TYR A 178 -0.62 11.06 17.63
C TYR A 178 0.30 10.71 18.80
N ASP A 179 0.15 9.51 19.35
CA ASP A 179 1.05 8.98 20.39
C ASP A 179 2.43 8.63 19.81
N ILE A 180 2.46 8.13 18.57
CA ILE A 180 3.68 7.77 17.86
C ILE A 180 3.70 8.33 16.43
N VAL A 181 4.84 8.90 16.04
CA VAL A 181 5.19 9.21 14.65
C VAL A 181 6.33 8.32 14.20
N TYR A 182 6.12 7.51 13.17
CA TYR A 182 7.04 6.49 12.68
C TYR A 182 7.61 6.84 11.31
N PHE A 183 8.89 6.54 11.12
CA PHE A 183 9.61 6.70 9.85
C PHE A 183 10.50 5.48 9.58
N ASP A 184 10.27 4.83 8.45
CA ASP A 184 11.13 3.82 7.84
C ASP A 184 11.34 4.15 6.35
N PRO A 185 12.12 5.21 6.05
CA PRO A 185 12.31 5.63 4.67
C PRO A 185 13.16 4.61 3.92
N MET A 186 12.84 4.39 2.64
CA MET A 186 13.73 3.62 1.77
C MET A 186 15.13 4.28 1.73
N PHE A 187 16.17 3.49 1.97
CA PHE A 187 17.55 3.96 1.86
C PHE A 187 17.84 4.48 0.45
N ARG A 188 18.56 5.61 0.37
CA ARG A 188 18.95 6.24 -0.92
C ARG A 188 19.81 5.32 -1.80
N GLN A 189 20.54 4.39 -1.19
CA GLN A 189 21.27 3.33 -1.89
C GLN A 189 20.74 1.98 -1.41
N PRO A 190 19.82 1.36 -2.15
CA PRO A 190 19.32 0.04 -1.79
C PRO A 190 20.42 -1.00 -1.98
N ILE A 191 20.57 -1.90 -1.01
CA ILE A 191 21.41 -3.08 -1.16
C ILE A 191 20.59 -4.07 -2.01
N GLN A 192 20.94 -4.26 -3.28
CA GLN A 192 20.15 -5.07 -4.23
C GLN A 192 19.91 -6.51 -3.77
N SER A 193 20.74 -7.07 -2.88
CA SER A 193 20.56 -8.42 -2.34
C SER A 193 19.47 -8.57 -1.29
N SER A 194 18.78 -7.49 -0.87
CA SER A 194 17.75 -7.53 0.18
C SER A 194 16.30 -7.44 -0.33
N SER A 195 16.05 -7.50 -1.64
CA SER A 195 14.69 -7.44 -2.18
C SER A 195 13.91 -8.75 -1.90
N ASN A 196 12.83 -8.67 -1.12
CA ASN A 196 11.89 -9.78 -0.91
C ASN A 196 10.83 -9.92 -2.02
N LEU A 197 10.88 -9.05 -3.03
CA LEU A 197 10.07 -9.16 -4.24
C LEU A 197 10.80 -10.11 -5.20
N LYS A 198 10.19 -11.27 -5.48
CA LYS A 198 10.52 -12.15 -6.60
C LYS A 198 9.45 -12.05 -7.66
#